data_AF-A0A5K1A7L3-F1
#
_entry.id   AF-A0A5K1A7L3-F1
#
_cell.length_a   1.000
_cell.length_b   1.000
_cell.length_c   1.000
_cell.angle_alpha   90.00
_cell.angle_beta   90.00
_cell.angle_gamma   90.00
#
_symmetry.space_group_name_H-M   'P 1'
#
loop_
_entity.id
_entity.type
_entity.pdbx_description
1 polymer ?
#
loop_
_entity_poly.entity_id
_entity_poly.type
_entity_poly.pdbx_seq_one_letter_code
_entity_poly.pdbx_strand_id
1 'polypeptide(L)'
;YIVVNCKASGKVTRFAAGTEAGFAVRMINKKLDIGIAPASHIEAVKGEEEPISFGHTAVLVDYGEGWKLQTVHEDGTYILGFFTFRIQG
;
A
#
# COMPACT_ATOMS: atom_id res chain seq x y z
N TYR A 1 -1.00 -11.00 14.74
CA TYR A 1 -1.00 -9.60 14.27
C TYR A 1 -0.79 -9.63 12.77
N ILE A 2 -1.20 -8.59 12.05
CA ILE A 2 -1.01 -8.47 10.60
C ILE A 2 0.06 -7.41 10.32
N VAL A 3 0.97 -7.69 9.40
CA VAL A 3 2.08 -6.81 9.03
C VAL A 3 1.75 -6.12 7.72
N VAL A 4 1.87 -4.79 7.70
CA VAL A 4 1.71 -3.97 6.48
C VAL A 4 2.96 -3.15 6.26
N ASN A 5 3.54 -3.26 5.06
CA ASN A 5 4.71 -2.51 4.63
C ASN A 5 4.28 -1.21 3.95
N CYS A 6 4.71 -0.06 4.46
CA CYS A 6 4.51 1.19 3.77
C CYS A 6 5.55 1.35 2.66
N LYS A 7 5.14 1.26 1.39
CA LYS A 7 6.06 1.27 0.25
C LYS A 7 6.82 2.60 0.14
N ALA A 8 6.15 3.73 0.36
CA ALA A 8 6.78 5.04 0.23
C ALA A 8 7.77 5.38 1.35
N SER A 9 7.54 4.90 2.58
CA SER A 9 8.43 5.19 3.72
C SER A 9 9.40 4.05 4.07
N GLY A 10 9.20 2.86 3.52
CA GLY A 10 9.92 1.64 3.91
C GLY A 10 9.60 1.13 5.32
N LYS A 11 8.74 1.83 6.08
CA LYS A 11 8.40 1.47 7.46
C LYS A 11 7.38 0.34 7.50
N VAL A 12 7.53 -0.54 8.49
CA VAL A 12 6.61 -1.66 8.74
C VAL A 12 5.69 -1.31 9.91
N THR A 13 4.37 -1.51 9.73
CA THR A 13 3.38 -1.31 10.79
C THR A 13 2.64 -2.62 11.08
N ARG A 14 2.37 -2.88 12.37
CA ARG A 14 1.64 -4.06 12.83
C ARG A 14 0.24 -3.67 13.31
N PHE A 15 -0.77 -4.43 12.88
CA PHE A 15 -2.17 -4.25 13.25
C PHE A 15 -2.71 -5.50 13.96
N ALA A 16 -3.75 -5.32 14.78
CA ALA A 16 -4.46 -6.45 15.37
C ALA A 16 -5.26 -7.20 14.28
N ALA A 17 -5.49 -8.50 14.48
CA ALA A 17 -6.40 -9.25 13.62
C ALA A 17 -7.81 -8.64 13.70
N GLY A 18 -8.53 -8.59 12.58
CA GLY A 18 -9.84 -7.93 12.50
C GLY A 18 -9.80 -6.43 12.16
N THR A 19 -8.61 -5.84 12.00
CA THR A 19 -8.49 -4.43 11.59
C THR A 19 -8.95 -4.24 10.15
N GLU A 20 -9.80 -3.24 9.91
CA GLU A 20 -10.20 -2.83 8.56
C GLU A 20 -9.07 -2.09 7.83
N ALA A 21 -8.94 -2.34 6.53
CA ALA A 21 -7.89 -1.77 5.70
C ALA A 21 -7.95 -0.23 5.66
N GLY A 22 -9.15 0.36 5.64
CA GLY A 22 -9.35 1.80 5.67
C GLY A 22 -8.81 2.45 6.94
N PHE A 23 -9.02 1.80 8.09
CA PHE A 23 -8.43 2.25 9.35
C PHE A 23 -6.89 2.15 9.31
N ALA A 24 -6.35 1.05 8.79
CA ALA A 24 -4.92 0.85 8.67
C ALA A 24 -4.25 1.91 7.77
N VAL A 25 -4.82 2.18 6.59
CA VAL A 25 -4.37 3.25 5.67
C VAL A 25 -4.37 4.61 6.37
N ARG A 26 -5.46 4.96 7.08
CA ARG A 26 -5.52 6.22 7.84
C ARG A 26 -4.40 6.34 8.87
N MET A 27 -4.08 5.25 9.58
CA MET A 27 -3.02 5.25 10.59
C MET A 27 -1.62 5.30 9.99
N ILE A 28 -1.41 4.68 8.81
CA ILE A 28 -0.15 4.77 8.08
C ILE A 28 0.05 6.20 7.56
N ASN A 29 -0.97 6.79 6.93
CA ASN A 29 -0.90 8.14 6.35
C ASN A 29 -0.59 9.21 7.41
N LYS A 30 -1.10 9.04 8.64
CA LYS A 30 -0.76 9.94 9.78
C LYS A 30 0.71 9.89 10.21
N LYS A 31 1.45 8.85 9.82
CA LYS A 31 2.86 8.65 10.19
C LYS A 31 3.82 8.92 9.03
N LEU A 32 3.29 9.37 7.89
CA LEU A 32 4.12 9.75 6.74
C LEU A 32 4.83 11.07 7.03
N ASP A 33 6.07 11.16 6.55
CA ASP A 33 6.84 12.40 6.60
C ASP A 33 6.27 13.39 5.57
N ILE A 34 6.51 14.69 5.80
CA ILE A 34 6.00 15.76 4.93
C ILE A 34 6.52 15.56 3.49
N GLY A 35 5.63 15.69 2.51
CA GLY A 35 5.97 15.54 1.09
C GLY A 35 5.84 14.12 0.53
N ILE A 36 5.55 13.12 1.37
CA ILE A 36 5.22 11.78 0.90
C ILE A 36 3.75 11.70 0.52
N ALA A 37 3.45 11.23 -0.69
CA ALA A 37 2.08 11.02 -1.15
C ALA A 37 1.33 10.03 -0.23
N PRO A 38 0.06 10.30 0.13
CA PRO A 38 -0.71 9.37 0.97
C PRO A 38 -0.92 8.04 0.24
N ALA A 39 -0.96 6.95 1.01
CA ALA A 39 -1.40 5.66 0.48
C ALA A 39 -2.89 5.71 0.15
N SER A 40 -3.27 5.17 -1.01
CA SER A 40 -4.66 5.05 -1.45
C SER A 40 -5.33 3.80 -0.85
N HIS A 41 -4.63 2.67 -0.88
CA HIS A 41 -5.12 1.40 -0.33
C HIS A 41 -3.96 0.47 0.08
N ILE A 42 -4.33 -0.68 0.63
CA ILE A 42 -3.42 -1.79 0.92
C ILE A 42 -3.73 -2.91 -0.08
N GLU A 43 -2.69 -3.59 -0.53
CA GLU A 43 -2.77 -4.79 -1.37
C GLU A 43 -1.94 -5.91 -0.75
N ALA A 44 -2.29 -7.16 -1.04
CA ALA A 44 -1.42 -8.30 -0.84
C ALA A 44 -0.73 -8.65 -2.16
N VAL A 45 0.59 -8.85 -2.13
CA VAL A 45 1.39 -9.21 -3.31
C VAL A 45 2.22 -10.44 -3.06
N LYS A 46 2.50 -11.22 -4.11
CA LYS A 46 3.35 -12.39 -4.10
C LYS A 46 4.06 -12.56 -5.44
N GLY A 47 5.38 -12.46 -5.47
CA GLY A 47 6.16 -12.58 -6.71
C GLY A 47 5.66 -11.64 -7.81
N GLU A 48 5.32 -12.22 -8.96
CA GLU A 48 4.71 -11.55 -10.11
C GLU A 48 3.20 -11.85 -10.26
N GLU A 49 2.59 -12.46 -9.24
CA GLU A 49 1.15 -12.71 -9.23
C GLU A 49 0.37 -11.38 -9.14
N GLU A 50 -0.85 -11.39 -9.69
CA GLU A 50 -1.75 -10.25 -9.63
C GLU A 50 -2.06 -9.87 -8.17
N PRO A 51 -1.88 -8.60 -7.77
CA PRO A 51 -2.16 -8.15 -6.41
C PRO A 51 -3.63 -8.32 -6.00
N ILE A 52 -3.84 -8.63 -4.72
CA ILE A 52 -5.18 -8.63 -4.12
C ILE A 52 -5.41 -7.30 -3.41
N SER A 53 -6.26 -6.45 -3.98
CA SER A 53 -6.61 -5.15 -3.40
C SER A 53 -7.62 -5.26 -2.26
N PHE A 54 -7.37 -4.58 -1.15
CA PHE A 54 -8.32 -4.49 -0.04
C PHE A 54 -9.20 -3.25 -0.18
N GLY A 55 -10.52 -3.46 -0.20
CA GLY A 55 -11.49 -2.36 -0.06
C GLY A 55 -11.41 -1.70 1.32
N HIS A 56 -11.96 -0.48 1.44
CA HIS A 56 -11.87 0.30 2.68
C HIS A 56 -12.40 -0.43 3.92
N THR A 57 -13.50 -1.16 3.80
CA THR A 57 -14.14 -1.92 4.90
C THR A 57 -13.66 -3.38 4.97
N ALA A 58 -12.75 -3.80 4.09
CA ALA A 58 -12.23 -5.16 4.11
C ALA A 58 -11.31 -5.35 5.32
N VAL A 59 -11.48 -6.47 6.02
CA VAL A 59 -10.57 -6.86 7.11
C VAL A 59 -9.23 -7.29 6.51
N LEU A 60 -8.13 -6.85 7.11
CA LEU A 60 -6.80 -7.29 6.72
C LEU A 60 -6.61 -8.78 7.01
N VAL A 61 -6.16 -9.52 6.00
CA VAL A 61 -5.92 -10.96 6.07
C VAL A 61 -4.47 -11.25 5.71
N ASP A 62 -3.84 -12.16 6.44
CA ASP A 62 -2.57 -12.76 6.07
C ASP A 62 -2.85 -13.98 5.19
N TYR A 63 -2.40 -13.94 3.93
CA TYR A 63 -2.60 -15.02 2.96
C TYR A 63 -1.54 -16.13 3.07
N GLY A 64 -0.61 -16.03 4.02
CA GLY A 64 0.40 -17.04 4.29
C GLY A 64 1.64 -16.89 3.42
N GLU A 65 2.35 -18.02 3.23
CA GLU A 65 3.71 -18.01 2.69
C GLU A 65 3.85 -17.32 1.32
N GLY A 66 4.80 -16.39 1.25
CA GLY A 66 5.12 -15.61 0.06
C GLY A 66 4.26 -14.36 -0.14
N TRP A 67 3.12 -14.24 0.56
CA TRP A 67 2.30 -13.03 0.51
C TRP A 67 2.82 -11.97 1.47
N LYS A 68 2.84 -10.73 1.00
CA LYS A 68 3.13 -9.54 1.83
C LYS A 68 2.07 -8.49 1.60
N LEU A 69 1.62 -7.85 2.68
CA LEU A 69 0.73 -6.69 2.57
C LEU A 69 1.58 -5.43 2.44
N GLN A 70 1.23 -4.58 1.49
CA GLN A 70 1.91 -3.31 1.25
C GLN A 70 0.93 -2.19 0.89
N THR A 71 1.35 -0.94 1.09
CA THR A 71 0.58 0.22 0.66
C THR A 71 0.81 0.51 -0.82
N VAL A 72 -0.28 0.85 -1.51
CA VAL A 72 -0.23 1.49 -2.83
C VAL A 72 -0.36 2.98 -2.62
N HIS A 73 0.47 3.74 -3.30
CA HIS A 73 0.39 5.18 -3.36
C HIS A 73 -0.07 5.51 -4.78
N GLU A 74 -1.10 6.33 -4.90
CA GLU A 74 -1.41 6.91 -6.20
C GLU A 74 -0.24 7.81 -6.56
N ASP A 75 0.46 7.48 -7.64
CA ASP A 75 1.44 8.37 -8.22
C ASP A 75 0.68 9.61 -8.65
N GLY A 76 0.75 10.65 -7.82
CA GLY A 76 0.45 12.01 -8.25
C GLY A 76 1.41 12.31 -9.38
N THR A 77 0.96 12.04 -10.62
CA THR A 77 1.73 12.27 -11.83
C THR A 77 1.89 13.78 -11.99
N TYR A 78 2.88 14.34 -11.32
CA TYR A 78 3.46 15.61 -11.69
C TYR A 78 4.77 15.26 -12.38
N ILE A 79 4.69 15.14 -13.71
CA ILE A 79 5.86 15.23 -14.56
C ILE A 79 6.65 16.47 -14.14
N LEU A 80 7.88 16.29 -13.66
CA LEU A 80 9.02 17.16 -13.93
C LEU A 80 10.31 16.47 -13.45
N GLY A 81 10.97 15.81 -14.41
CA GLY A 81 12.34 15.24 -14.33
C GLY A 81 12.40 13.90 -13.59
N PHE A 82 12.54 12.73 -14.20
CA PHE A 82 13.14 12.34 -15.47
C PHE A 82 12.42 11.07 -15.97
N PHE A 83 11.94 11.12 -17.22
CA PHE A 83 11.46 10.03 -18.09
C PHE A 83 10.66 8.86 -17.47
N THR A 84 9.36 8.81 -17.79
CA THR A 84 8.68 7.55 -18.16
C THR A 84 7.74 7.79 -19.35
N PHE A 85 8.08 7.16 -20.49
CA PHE A 85 7.19 7.08 -21.65
C PHE A 85 6.17 5.95 -21.45
N ARG A 86 4.92 6.19 -21.83
CA ARG A 86 4.07 5.10 -22.34
C ARG A 86 3.34 5.58 -23.59
N ILE A 87 3.76 5.02 -24.72
CA ILE A 87 3.18 5.22 -26.05
C ILE A 87 2.07 4.18 -26.23
N GLN A 88 0.90 4.60 -26.72
CA GLN A 88 -0.10 3.87 -27.54
C GLN A 88 -1.43 4.61 -27.37
N GLY A 89 -2.16 5.06 -28.38
CA GLY A 89 -2.04 5.07 -29.85
C GLY A 89 -3.33 5.74 -30.35
#